data_AF-A0A844CY49-F1
#
_entry.id   AF-A0A844CY49-F1
#
_cell.length_a   1.000
_cell.length_b   1.000
_cell.length_c   1.000
_cell.angle_alpha   90.00
_cell.angle_beta   90.00
_cell.angle_gamma   90.00
#
_symmetry.space_group_name_H-M   'P 1'
#
loop_
_entity.id
_entity.type
_entity.pdbx_description
1 polymer ?
#
loop_
_entity_poly.entity_id
_entity_poly.type
_entity_poly.pdbx_seq_one_letter_code
_entity_poly.pdbx_strand_id
1 'polypeptide(L)'
;MGLIERLFTIVFGGGRNVVKDTAEVFRENAEAGAERAADHKAEVVAQYGAEFAAPARGGFDRFMDGLNRVPRPAMALGTLGLFVAAMVEPVWFAERMQGIALVPEPLWWLLGAIVSFYFGARHQVKGQDFQRSIAATMARAPVVVENLRALGALRAGSPGAADAGRDAALSLAVIKPEANPALEDWRHSRG
;
A
#
# COMPACT_ATOMS: atom_id res chain seq x y z
N MET A 1 60.39 17.41 -36.58
CA MET A 1 59.15 17.10 -35.83
C MET A 1 59.55 16.54 -34.48
N GLY A 2 59.28 17.29 -33.43
CA GLY A 2 60.05 17.24 -32.19
C GLY A 2 59.58 16.19 -31.19
N LEU A 3 60.53 15.65 -30.42
CA LEU A 3 60.27 14.78 -29.25
C LEU A 3 59.32 15.41 -28.21
N ILE A 4 59.31 16.74 -28.13
CA ILE A 4 58.38 17.52 -27.28
C ILE A 4 56.93 17.34 -27.73
N GLU A 5 56.69 17.28 -29.04
CA GLU A 5 55.36 17.08 -29.61
C GLU A 5 54.82 15.70 -29.25
N ARG A 6 55.67 14.65 -29.34
CA ARG A 6 55.33 13.29 -28.89
C ARG A 6 55.06 13.19 -27.39
N LEU A 7 55.81 13.88 -26.55
CA LEU A 7 55.57 13.92 -25.10
C LEU A 7 54.24 14.61 -24.78
N PHE A 8 53.93 15.72 -25.44
CA PHE A 8 52.64 16.39 -25.30
C PHE A 8 51.48 15.56 -25.87
N THR A 9 51.68 14.80 -26.94
CA THR A 9 50.64 13.87 -27.46
C THR A 9 50.43 12.67 -26.54
N ILE A 10 51.45 12.19 -25.84
CA ILE A 10 51.31 11.10 -24.85
C ILE A 10 50.58 11.60 -23.59
N VAL A 11 50.84 12.83 -23.15
CA VAL A 11 50.20 13.40 -21.95
C VAL A 11 48.80 13.96 -22.24
N PHE A 12 48.58 14.55 -23.42
CA PHE A 12 47.35 15.30 -23.75
C PHE A 12 46.64 14.84 -25.03
N GLY A 13 47.25 14.00 -25.88
CA GLY A 13 46.78 13.71 -27.23
C GLY A 13 46.10 12.36 -27.42
N GLY A 14 45.72 11.69 -26.34
CA GLY A 14 45.28 10.29 -26.38
C GLY A 14 43.79 10.04 -26.19
N GLY A 15 42.87 11.01 -26.37
CA GLY A 15 41.41 10.81 -26.38
C GLY A 15 40.77 10.19 -25.10
N ARG A 16 41.57 9.71 -24.17
CA ARG A 16 41.21 9.18 -22.87
C ARG A 16 41.49 10.29 -21.89
N ASN A 17 40.41 10.85 -21.38
CA ASN A 17 40.45 11.99 -20.49
C ASN A 17 40.96 11.49 -19.13
N VAL A 18 42.27 11.30 -18.97
CA VAL A 18 42.92 10.73 -17.76
C VAL A 18 42.56 11.55 -16.52
N VAL A 19 42.26 12.85 -16.70
CA VAL A 19 41.73 13.74 -15.66
C VAL A 19 40.32 13.35 -15.23
N LYS A 20 39.44 12.95 -16.17
CA LYS A 20 38.10 12.42 -15.87
C LYS A 20 38.22 11.09 -15.12
N ASP A 21 39.03 10.16 -15.63
CA ASP A 21 39.21 8.85 -15.01
C ASP A 21 39.84 8.95 -13.61
N THR A 22 40.73 9.92 -13.37
CA THR A 22 41.32 10.15 -12.03
C THR A 22 40.37 10.92 -11.10
N ALA A 23 39.58 11.87 -11.61
CA ALA A 23 38.60 12.59 -10.81
C ALA A 23 37.40 11.72 -10.40
N GLU A 24 36.98 10.80 -11.27
CA GLU A 24 35.91 9.82 -10.99
C GLU A 24 36.32 8.79 -9.91
N VAL A 25 37.63 8.59 -9.69
CA VAL A 25 38.17 7.77 -8.58
C VAL A 25 38.02 8.46 -7.22
N PHE A 26 38.01 9.80 -7.16
CA PHE A 26 37.86 10.57 -5.92
C PHE A 26 36.47 11.18 -5.73
N ARG A 27 35.66 11.26 -6.78
CA ARG A 27 34.31 11.83 -6.74
C ARG A 27 33.43 11.19 -7.82
N GLU A 28 32.37 10.51 -7.38
CA GLU A 28 31.41 9.86 -8.28
C GLU A 28 30.84 10.86 -9.30
N ASN A 29 30.79 10.44 -10.56
CA ASN A 29 30.11 11.19 -11.61
C ASN A 29 28.61 11.19 -11.32
N ALA A 30 28.07 12.37 -11.02
CA ALA A 30 26.68 12.54 -10.57
C ALA A 30 25.66 11.97 -11.57
N GLU A 31 25.94 12.04 -12.87
CA GLU A 31 25.05 11.51 -13.91
C GLU A 31 25.06 9.97 -13.93
N ALA A 32 26.26 9.37 -13.90
CA ALA A 32 26.41 7.91 -13.84
C ALA A 32 25.89 7.31 -12.51
N GLY A 33 25.92 8.08 -11.43
CA GLY A 33 25.29 7.73 -10.15
C GLY A 33 23.77 7.83 -10.21
N ALA A 34 23.23 8.88 -10.86
CA ALA A 34 21.80 9.06 -11.06
C ALA A 34 21.20 7.96 -11.96
N GLU A 35 21.89 7.58 -13.02
CA GLU A 35 21.49 6.49 -13.94
C GLU A 35 21.42 5.15 -13.19
N ARG A 36 22.47 4.78 -12.46
CA ARG A 36 22.48 3.57 -11.62
C ARG A 36 21.37 3.58 -10.56
N ALA A 37 21.12 4.73 -9.93
CA ALA A 37 20.05 4.86 -8.94
C ALA A 37 18.66 4.72 -9.58
N ALA A 38 18.46 5.22 -10.79
CA ALA A 38 17.23 5.08 -11.55
C ALA A 38 17.00 3.61 -11.96
N ASP A 39 18.03 2.93 -12.45
CA ASP A 39 17.98 1.52 -12.82
C ASP A 39 17.66 0.63 -11.63
N HIS A 40 18.37 0.82 -10.51
CA HIS A 40 18.11 0.10 -9.27
C HIS A 40 16.67 0.35 -8.77
N LYS A 41 16.17 1.58 -8.88
CA LYS A 41 14.80 1.91 -8.48
C LYS A 41 13.77 1.26 -9.42
N ALA A 42 14.02 1.21 -10.72
CA ALA A 42 13.18 0.53 -11.69
C ALA A 42 13.12 -0.98 -11.41
N GLU A 43 14.27 -1.59 -11.10
CA GLU A 43 14.38 -3.01 -10.78
C GLU A 43 13.65 -3.36 -9.48
N VAL A 44 13.81 -2.55 -8.43
CA VAL A 44 13.08 -2.70 -7.16
C VAL A 44 11.56 -2.59 -7.40
N VAL A 45 11.10 -1.63 -8.20
CA VAL A 45 9.66 -1.47 -8.50
C VAL A 45 9.13 -2.65 -9.32
N ALA A 46 9.90 -3.15 -10.29
CA ALA A 46 9.54 -4.30 -11.11
C ALA A 46 9.46 -5.59 -10.27
N GLN A 47 10.46 -5.84 -9.43
CA GLN A 47 10.48 -6.98 -8.51
C GLN A 47 9.33 -6.88 -7.50
N TYR A 48 9.09 -5.70 -6.94
CA TYR A 48 7.95 -5.46 -6.04
C TYR A 48 6.62 -5.72 -6.77
N GLY A 49 6.48 -5.28 -8.02
CA GLY A 49 5.31 -5.58 -8.83
C GLY A 49 5.10 -7.08 -9.05
N ALA A 50 6.18 -7.82 -9.29
CA ALA A 50 6.14 -9.26 -9.52
C ALA A 50 5.84 -10.07 -8.24
N GLU A 51 6.37 -9.68 -7.08
CA GLU A 51 6.14 -10.38 -5.81
C GLU A 51 4.75 -10.11 -5.22
N PHE A 52 4.19 -8.92 -5.47
CA PHE A 52 2.87 -8.52 -4.98
C PHE A 52 1.74 -8.70 -6.01
N ALA A 53 2.05 -9.11 -7.24
CA ALA A 53 1.04 -9.57 -8.19
C ALA A 53 0.34 -10.79 -7.58
N ALA A 54 -0.91 -10.60 -7.14
CA ALA A 54 -1.70 -11.67 -6.55
C ALA A 54 -1.66 -12.88 -7.50
N PRO A 55 -1.35 -14.10 -6.99
CA PRO A 55 -1.33 -15.28 -7.84
C PRO A 55 -2.67 -15.39 -8.56
N ALA A 56 -2.64 -15.48 -9.90
CA ALA A 56 -3.84 -15.66 -10.69
C ALA A 56 -4.47 -17.00 -10.27
N ARG A 57 -5.50 -16.93 -9.40
CA ARG A 57 -6.22 -18.10 -8.92
C ARG A 57 -6.81 -18.85 -10.11
N GLY A 58 -6.51 -20.14 -10.22
CA GLY A 58 -6.96 -20.96 -11.34
C GLY A 58 -8.49 -21.07 -11.39
N GLY A 59 -9.03 -21.53 -12.52
CA GLY A 59 -10.46 -21.86 -12.63
C GLY A 59 -10.91 -22.88 -11.58
N PHE A 60 -10.06 -23.89 -11.33
CA PHE A 60 -10.28 -24.91 -10.30
C PHE A 60 -10.34 -24.31 -8.89
N ASP A 61 -9.40 -23.42 -8.54
CA ASP A 61 -9.39 -22.76 -7.24
C ASP A 61 -10.67 -21.97 -7.00
N ARG A 62 -11.17 -21.26 -8.02
CA ARG A 62 -12.42 -20.51 -7.94
C ARG A 62 -13.63 -21.42 -7.77
N PHE A 63 -13.65 -22.56 -8.46
CA PHE A 63 -14.70 -23.57 -8.28
C PHE A 63 -14.69 -24.15 -6.87
N MET A 64 -13.52 -24.57 -6.38
CA MET A 64 -13.37 -25.10 -5.02
C MET A 64 -13.69 -24.04 -3.96
N ASP A 65 -13.34 -22.78 -4.19
CA ASP A 65 -13.74 -21.66 -3.33
C ASP A 65 -15.26 -21.49 -3.33
N GLY A 66 -15.91 -21.61 -4.48
CA GLY A 66 -17.37 -21.58 -4.61
C GLY A 66 -18.02 -22.72 -3.81
N LEU A 67 -17.60 -23.96 -4.05
CA LEU A 67 -18.10 -25.14 -3.36
C LEU A 67 -17.96 -25.02 -1.84
N ASN A 68 -16.83 -24.51 -1.37
CA ASN A 68 -16.58 -24.28 0.06
C ASN A 68 -17.39 -23.12 0.66
N ARG A 69 -18.01 -22.27 -0.17
CA ARG A 69 -18.88 -21.16 0.27
C ARG A 69 -20.36 -21.51 0.28
N VAL A 70 -20.77 -22.56 -0.44
CA VAL A 70 -22.16 -23.08 -0.47
C VAL A 70 -22.71 -23.48 0.90
N PRO A 71 -21.94 -24.02 1.86
CA PRO A 71 -22.51 -24.46 3.13
C PRO A 71 -23.25 -23.36 3.90
N ARG A 72 -22.76 -22.11 3.87
CA ARG A 72 -23.40 -21.00 4.60
C ARG A 72 -24.79 -20.66 4.03
N PRO A 73 -24.92 -20.37 2.71
CA PRO A 73 -26.22 -20.20 2.09
C PRO A 73 -27.12 -21.41 2.23
N ALA A 74 -26.57 -22.63 2.08
CA ALA A 74 -27.34 -23.86 2.20
C ALA A 74 -27.94 -24.05 3.60
N MET A 75 -27.22 -23.72 4.68
CA MET A 75 -27.79 -23.77 6.03
C MET A 75 -28.92 -22.75 6.21
N ALA A 76 -28.76 -21.53 5.72
CA ALA A 76 -29.80 -20.49 5.83
C ALA A 76 -31.04 -20.82 4.99
N LEU A 77 -30.85 -21.26 3.75
CA LEU A 77 -31.96 -21.66 2.88
C LEU A 77 -32.60 -22.96 3.34
N GLY A 78 -31.81 -23.90 3.87
CA GLY A 78 -32.29 -25.16 4.42
C GLY A 78 -33.19 -24.96 5.64
N THR A 79 -32.83 -24.06 6.56
CA THR A 79 -33.69 -23.75 7.72
C THR A 79 -34.98 -23.06 7.30
N LEU A 80 -34.92 -22.10 6.38
CA LEU A 80 -36.12 -21.47 5.80
C LEU A 80 -37.00 -22.52 5.10
N GLY A 81 -36.40 -23.40 4.30
CA GLY A 81 -37.10 -24.50 3.63
C GLY A 81 -37.76 -25.46 4.62
N LEU A 82 -37.13 -25.72 5.76
CA LEU A 82 -37.69 -26.56 6.82
C LEU A 82 -38.96 -25.95 7.41
N PHE A 83 -38.96 -24.64 7.67
CA PHE A 83 -40.16 -23.92 8.14
C PHE A 83 -41.28 -23.93 7.10
N VAL A 84 -40.94 -23.73 5.82
CA VAL A 84 -41.92 -23.80 4.74
C VAL A 84 -42.49 -25.22 4.62
N ALA A 85 -41.65 -26.25 4.64
CA ALA A 85 -42.09 -27.65 4.57
C ALA A 85 -43.04 -28.01 5.71
N ALA A 86 -42.77 -27.54 6.93
CA ALA A 86 -43.66 -27.72 8.07
C ALA A 86 -45.04 -27.07 7.88
N MET A 87 -45.13 -25.96 7.13
CA MET A 87 -46.40 -25.28 6.82
C MET A 87 -47.14 -25.88 5.64
N VAL A 88 -46.42 -26.35 4.62
CA VAL A 88 -47.01 -26.90 3.39
C VAL A 88 -47.55 -28.32 3.60
N GLU A 89 -46.78 -29.18 4.26
CA GLU A 89 -47.15 -30.60 4.46
C GLU A 89 -46.78 -31.08 5.88
N PRO A 90 -47.59 -30.73 6.90
CA PRO A 90 -47.23 -30.93 8.30
C PRO A 90 -47.12 -32.41 8.71
N VAL A 91 -47.95 -33.29 8.13
CA VAL A 91 -47.92 -34.73 8.44
C VAL A 91 -46.62 -35.37 7.94
N TRP A 92 -46.24 -35.10 6.68
CA TRP A 92 -44.97 -35.55 6.12
C TRP A 92 -43.78 -35.05 6.94
N PHE A 93 -43.79 -33.78 7.34
CA PHE A 93 -42.75 -33.20 8.18
C PHE A 93 -42.66 -33.90 9.55
N ALA A 94 -43.79 -34.11 10.22
CA ALA A 94 -43.86 -34.77 11.53
C ALA A 94 -43.30 -36.20 11.49
N GLU A 95 -43.61 -36.98 10.44
CA GLU A 95 -43.06 -38.33 10.26
C GLU A 95 -41.53 -38.34 10.21
N ARG A 96 -40.89 -37.35 9.56
CA ARG A 96 -39.42 -37.27 9.49
C ARG A 96 -38.82 -36.81 10.82
N MET A 97 -39.53 -35.95 11.55
CA MET A 97 -39.12 -35.53 12.89
C MET A 97 -39.11 -36.68 13.90
N GLN A 98 -39.96 -37.70 13.72
CA GLN A 98 -39.89 -38.93 14.54
C GLN A 98 -38.55 -39.66 14.34
N GLY A 99 -38.07 -39.75 13.10
CA GLY A 99 -36.75 -40.33 12.80
C GLY A 99 -35.60 -39.54 13.44
N ILE A 100 -35.69 -38.21 13.42
CA ILE A 100 -34.71 -37.32 14.06
C ILE A 100 -34.72 -37.48 15.59
N ALA A 101 -35.89 -37.68 16.20
CA ALA A 101 -36.02 -37.90 17.64
C ALA A 101 -35.36 -39.20 18.13
N LEU A 102 -35.20 -40.19 17.25
CA LEU A 102 -34.51 -41.44 17.56
C LEU A 102 -32.98 -41.34 17.46
N VAL A 103 -32.44 -40.22 16.96
CA VAL A 103 -30.99 -40.03 16.84
C VAL A 103 -30.38 -39.90 18.24
N PRO A 104 -29.41 -40.78 18.61
CA PRO A 104 -28.76 -40.72 19.91
C PRO A 104 -28.08 -39.38 20.19
N GLU A 105 -28.15 -38.91 21.44
CA GLU A 105 -27.51 -37.67 21.91
C GLU A 105 -26.01 -37.57 21.53
N PRO A 106 -25.19 -38.63 21.62
CA PRO A 106 -23.77 -38.54 21.23
C PRO A 106 -23.54 -38.16 19.77
N LEU A 107 -24.46 -38.51 18.86
CA LEU A 107 -24.33 -38.15 17.45
C LEU A 107 -24.60 -36.65 17.22
N TRP A 108 -25.47 -36.05 18.04
CA TRP A 108 -25.67 -34.60 18.03
C TRP A 108 -24.42 -33.85 18.51
N TRP A 109 -23.78 -34.35 19.57
CA TRP A 109 -22.49 -33.83 20.03
C TRP A 109 -21.40 -33.96 18.96
N LEU A 110 -21.32 -35.11 18.29
CA LEU A 110 -20.36 -35.33 17.21
C LEU A 110 -20.60 -34.38 16.02
N LEU A 111 -21.84 -34.23 15.58
CA LEU A 111 -22.21 -33.28 14.52
C LEU A 111 -21.81 -31.84 14.91
N GLY A 112 -22.17 -31.42 16.12
CA GLY A 112 -21.82 -30.10 16.66
C GLY A 112 -20.30 -29.89 16.70
N ALA A 113 -19.53 -30.89 17.14
CA ALA A 113 -18.08 -30.84 17.17
C ALA A 113 -17.46 -30.70 15.77
N ILE A 114 -17.90 -31.52 14.80
CA ILE A 114 -17.38 -31.48 13.42
C ILE A 114 -17.67 -30.14 12.75
N VAL A 115 -18.91 -29.65 12.86
CA VAL A 115 -19.32 -28.36 12.30
C VAL A 115 -18.55 -27.22 12.97
N SER A 116 -18.45 -27.23 14.30
CA SER A 116 -17.71 -26.21 15.06
C SER A 116 -16.23 -26.20 14.70
N PHE A 117 -15.61 -27.36 14.50
CA PHE A 117 -14.22 -27.45 14.07
C PHE A 117 -14.04 -26.89 12.66
N TYR A 118 -14.87 -27.31 11.70
CA TYR A 118 -14.80 -26.88 10.30
C TYR A 118 -14.98 -25.36 10.15
N PHE A 119 -16.03 -24.81 10.76
CA PHE A 119 -16.32 -23.37 10.66
C PHE A 119 -15.48 -22.53 11.62
N GLY A 120 -15.14 -23.05 12.80
CA GLY A 120 -14.33 -22.38 13.81
C GLY A 120 -12.90 -22.14 13.33
N ALA A 121 -12.24 -23.15 12.76
CA ALA A 121 -10.90 -23.00 12.20
C ALA A 121 -10.87 -21.98 11.05
N ARG A 122 -11.86 -21.99 10.15
CA ARG A 122 -11.93 -21.04 9.03
C ARG A 122 -12.21 -19.60 9.47
N HIS A 123 -12.92 -19.40 10.58
CA HIS A 123 -13.10 -18.07 11.16
C HIS A 123 -11.80 -17.52 11.76
N GLN A 124 -10.96 -18.38 12.34
CA GLN A 124 -9.66 -17.98 12.89
C GLN A 124 -8.69 -17.51 11.79
N VAL A 125 -8.63 -18.21 10.64
CA VAL A 125 -7.79 -17.80 9.50
C VAL A 125 -8.12 -16.38 9.03
N LYS A 126 -9.41 -16.03 8.95
CA LYS A 126 -9.84 -14.70 8.52
C LYS A 126 -9.43 -13.60 9.52
N GLY A 127 -9.37 -13.92 10.81
CA GLY A 127 -8.85 -13.03 11.85
C GLY A 127 -7.35 -12.78 11.72
N GLN A 128 -6.58 -13.82 11.40
CA GLN A 128 -5.14 -13.72 11.16
C GLN A 128 -4.84 -12.89 9.90
N ASP A 129 -5.60 -13.07 8.82
CA ASP A 129 -5.46 -12.25 7.60
C ASP A 129 -5.73 -10.76 7.89
N PHE A 130 -6.73 -10.45 8.71
CA PHE A 130 -7.02 -9.08 9.13
C PHE A 130 -5.87 -8.47 9.95
N GLN A 131 -5.36 -9.20 10.94
CA GLN A 131 -4.19 -8.77 11.72
C GLN A 131 -2.96 -8.53 10.83
N ARG A 132 -2.71 -9.42 9.85
CA ARG A 132 -1.63 -9.27 8.87
C ARG A 132 -1.80 -8.03 8.00
N SER A 133 -3.03 -7.73 7.57
CA SER A 133 -3.35 -6.53 6.79
C SER A 133 -3.15 -5.23 7.57
N ILE A 134 -3.50 -5.23 8.87
CA ILE A 134 -3.23 -4.10 9.77
C ILE A 134 -1.72 -3.92 9.94
N ALA A 135 -0.98 -4.99 10.23
CA ALA A 135 0.47 -4.93 10.39
C ALA A 135 1.17 -4.38 9.13
N ALA A 136 0.77 -4.85 7.94
CA ALA A 136 1.28 -4.35 6.67
C ALA A 136 0.94 -2.86 6.44
N THR A 137 -0.26 -2.42 6.84
CA THR A 137 -0.67 -1.01 6.74
C THR A 137 0.11 -0.13 7.70
N MET A 138 0.29 -0.57 8.95
CA MET A 138 1.08 0.14 9.97
C MET A 138 2.56 0.26 9.57
N ALA A 139 3.13 -0.78 8.94
CA ALA A 139 4.49 -0.71 8.41
C ALA A 139 4.67 0.33 7.29
N ARG A 140 3.61 0.63 6.53
CA ARG A 140 3.61 1.62 5.44
C ARG A 140 3.31 3.05 5.90
N ALA A 141 2.66 3.22 7.05
CA ALA A 141 2.30 4.52 7.62
C ALA A 141 3.47 5.54 7.68
N PRO A 142 4.67 5.20 8.20
CA PRO A 142 5.76 6.18 8.25
C PRO A 142 6.24 6.64 6.87
N VAL A 143 6.26 5.73 5.89
CA VAL A 143 6.64 6.04 4.51
C VAL A 143 5.61 6.97 3.86
N VAL A 144 4.32 6.74 4.10
CA VAL A 144 3.25 7.63 3.60
C VAL A 144 3.36 9.01 4.24
N VAL A 145 3.60 9.11 5.55
CA VAL A 145 3.79 10.39 6.24
C VAL A 145 4.98 11.15 5.68
N GLU A 146 6.10 10.47 5.44
CA GLU A 146 7.30 11.10 4.88
C GLU A 146 7.09 11.60 3.46
N ASN A 147 6.45 10.79 2.61
CA ASN A 147 6.06 11.21 1.26
C ASN A 147 5.12 12.41 1.28
N LEU A 148 4.15 12.45 2.21
CA LEU A 148 3.25 13.59 2.37
C LEU A 148 3.98 14.85 2.84
N ARG A 149 4.98 14.74 3.73
CA ARG A 149 5.83 15.87 4.12
C ARG A 149 6.66 16.38 2.96
N ALA A 150 7.28 15.49 2.20
CA ALA A 150 8.07 15.85 1.01
C ALA A 150 7.20 16.55 -0.04
N LEU A 151 5.98 16.06 -0.30
CA LEU A 151 5.02 16.72 -1.19
C LEU A 151 4.53 18.05 -0.63
N GLY A 152 4.35 18.15 0.69
CA GLY A 152 4.01 19.39 1.38
C GLY A 152 5.08 20.47 1.21
N ALA A 153 6.35 20.10 1.32
CA ALA A 153 7.49 21.01 1.14
C ALA A 153 7.61 21.57 -0.29
N LEU A 154 7.07 20.85 -1.29
CA LEU A 154 7.02 21.32 -2.68
C LEU A 154 5.85 22.27 -2.96
N ARG A 155 4.94 22.47 -2.00
CA ARG A 155 3.72 23.27 -2.20
C ARG A 155 3.95 24.72 -1.78
N ALA A 156 3.74 25.66 -2.71
CA ALA A 156 3.91 27.10 -2.47
C ALA A 156 3.03 27.67 -1.33
N GLY A 157 1.99 26.96 -0.90
CA GLY A 157 1.10 27.33 0.21
C GLY A 157 1.37 26.62 1.54
N SER A 158 2.51 25.92 1.71
CA SER A 158 2.80 25.24 2.97
C SER A 158 3.24 26.23 4.07
N PRO A 159 2.92 25.96 5.35
CA PRO A 159 3.44 26.75 6.47
C PRO A 159 4.99 26.80 6.40
N GLY A 160 5.57 28.00 6.41
CA GLY A 160 7.01 28.21 6.25
C GLY A 160 7.51 28.33 4.80
N ALA A 161 6.65 28.22 3.78
CA ALA A 161 7.05 28.43 2.38
C ALA A 161 7.56 29.87 2.10
N ALA A 162 7.12 30.83 2.90
CA ALA A 162 7.57 32.22 2.88
C ALA A 162 8.55 32.55 4.02
N ASP A 163 9.12 31.54 4.69
CA ASP A 163 10.11 31.76 5.75
C ASP A 163 11.42 32.26 5.12
N ALA A 164 11.85 33.44 5.55
CA ALA A 164 13.12 34.04 5.14
C ALA A 164 14.34 33.26 5.65
N GLY A 165 14.15 32.31 6.58
CA GLY A 165 15.21 31.48 7.12
C GLY A 165 16.31 32.32 7.79
N ARG A 166 17.54 32.23 7.29
CA ARG A 166 18.68 33.03 7.79
C ARG A 166 18.95 34.29 6.97
N ASP A 167 18.12 34.60 5.98
CA ASP A 167 18.29 35.81 5.19
C ASP A 167 17.79 37.02 5.97
N ALA A 168 18.75 37.75 6.55
CA ALA A 168 18.49 38.95 7.34
C ALA A 168 17.90 40.09 6.49
N ALA A 169 18.25 40.18 5.20
CA ALA A 169 17.75 41.22 4.31
C ALA A 169 16.28 40.98 3.95
N LEU A 170 15.93 39.73 3.65
CA LEU A 170 14.55 39.34 3.36
C LEU A 170 13.66 39.48 4.61
N SER A 171 14.17 39.10 5.78
CA SER A 171 13.48 39.26 7.07
C SER A 171 13.17 40.72 7.40
N LEU A 172 14.12 41.63 7.14
CA LEU A 172 13.92 43.07 7.33
C LEU A 172 12.94 43.67 6.32
N ALA A 173 12.86 43.13 5.10
CA ALA A 173 11.90 43.57 4.09
C ALA A 173 10.46 43.23 4.49
N VAL A 174 10.22 42.05 5.08
CA VAL A 174 8.89 41.59 5.53
C VAL A 174 8.36 42.40 6.72
N ILE A 175 9.22 42.95 7.57
CA ILE A 175 8.82 43.77 8.73
C ILE A 175 8.39 45.19 8.31
N LYS A 176 8.79 45.66 7.13
CA LYS A 176 8.35 46.98 6.64
C LYS A 176 6.87 46.90 6.28
N PRO A 177 6.00 47.70 6.94
CA PRO A 177 4.61 47.78 6.53
C PRO A 177 4.56 48.35 5.10
N GLU A 178 4.21 47.52 4.12
CA GLU A 178 3.87 48.02 2.80
C GLU A 178 2.48 48.69 2.86
N ALA A 179 2.30 49.74 2.05
CA ALA A 179 0.99 50.36 1.91
C ALA A 179 0.01 49.31 1.39
N ASN A 180 -1.01 48.99 2.18
CA ASN A 180 -2.05 48.03 1.82
C ASN A 180 -3.34 48.82 1.54
N PRO A 181 -3.64 49.12 0.25
CA PRO A 181 -4.78 49.95 -0.11
C PRO A 181 -6.11 49.37 0.39
N ALA A 182 -6.23 48.03 0.41
CA ALA A 182 -7.44 47.36 0.89
C ALA A 182 -7.65 47.52 2.40
N LEU A 183 -6.56 47.59 3.18
CA LEU A 183 -6.63 47.83 4.62
C LEU A 183 -6.96 49.30 4.92
N GLU A 184 -6.43 50.23 4.12
CA GLU A 184 -6.74 51.66 4.20
C GLU A 184 -8.21 51.93 3.87
N ASP A 185 -8.71 51.38 2.77
CA ASP A 185 -10.13 51.47 2.38
C ASP A 185 -11.06 50.91 3.46
N TRP A 186 -10.71 49.77 4.07
CA TRP A 186 -11.48 49.18 5.16
C TRP A 186 -11.53 50.08 6.40
N ARG A 187 -10.41 50.72 6.76
CA ARG A 187 -10.37 51.68 7.88
C ARG A 187 -11.20 52.92 7.59
N HIS A 188 -11.18 53.43 6.35
CA HIS A 188 -12.01 54.55 5.93
C HIS A 188 -13.52 54.21 5.91
N SER A 189 -13.88 52.94 5.68
CA SER A 189 -15.28 52.49 5.71
C SER A 189 -15.89 52.32 7.11
N ARG A 190 -15.09 52.44 8.18
CA ARG A 190 -15.51 52.30 9.59
C ARG A 190 -15.51 53.62 10.39
N GLY A 191 -15.25 54.75 9.74
CA GLY A 191 -15.32 56.10 10.31
C GLY A 191 -16.68 56.76 10.10
#